data_AF-A0A7S2ZXB0-F1
#
_entry.id   AF-A0A7S2ZXB0-F1
#
_cell.length_a   1.000
_cell.length_b   1.000
_cell.length_c   1.000
_cell.angle_alpha   90.00
_cell.angle_beta   90.00
_cell.angle_gamma   90.00
#
_symmetry.space_group_name_H-M   'P 1'
#
loop_
_entity.id
_entity.type
_entity.pdbx_description
1 polymer ?
#
loop_
_entity_poly.entity_id
_entity_poly.type
_entity_poly.pdbx_seq_one_letter_code
_entity_poly.pdbx_strand_id
1 'polypeptide(L)'
;MGEESLTSLSWNDKVWLSYFPLDKDTVLEYFARSPFYNRSCLNEQYKMQRLEISAFENVPGILYEVVHDLTNEPLLFVIAKLERAENLTVRTLAYYYIMNGVAYESPKAHSVLTTRIVQSMYHLRNAFDALQEKIPSEQGDWYSWKPSYGSSSDAGDDKDESEAAIVERQTVDRLLYGILERNRRVMKETVRADDRLVKDTAAESSGRGNNVNQNSAAPKTSTQANQPPGIT
;
A
#
# COMPACT_ATOMS: atom_id res chain seq x y z
N MET A 1 21.88 -16.06 -3.39
CA MET A 1 20.71 -16.86 -2.99
C MET A 1 19.55 -15.89 -2.92
N GLY A 2 18.62 -15.93 -3.88
CA GLY A 2 17.47 -15.02 -3.85
C GLY A 2 16.55 -15.48 -2.72
N GLU A 3 16.21 -14.57 -1.79
CA GLU A 3 15.11 -14.82 -0.85
C GLU A 3 13.85 -15.12 -1.67
N GLU A 4 13.24 -16.29 -1.46
CA GLU A 4 11.97 -16.63 -2.09
C GLU A 4 10.91 -15.63 -1.62
N SER A 5 10.25 -14.98 -2.57
CA SER A 5 9.22 -13.96 -2.29
C SER A 5 7.98 -14.66 -1.73
N LEU A 6 7.67 -14.43 -0.44
CA LEU A 6 6.50 -14.99 0.25
C LEU A 6 5.23 -14.16 0.02
N THR A 7 5.26 -13.25 -0.94
CA THR A 7 4.21 -12.28 -1.26
C THR A 7 2.90 -12.93 -1.71
N SER A 8 2.93 -14.16 -2.21
CA SER A 8 1.72 -14.94 -2.56
C SER A 8 1.12 -15.69 -1.37
N LEU A 9 1.83 -15.77 -0.24
CA LEU A 9 1.41 -16.48 0.95
C LEU A 9 0.57 -15.56 1.85
N SER A 10 -0.51 -16.11 2.39
CA SER A 10 -1.25 -15.51 3.50
C SER A 10 -1.19 -16.45 4.69
N TRP A 11 -1.09 -15.89 5.90
CA TRP A 11 -1.00 -16.68 7.12
C TRP A 11 -1.97 -16.17 8.18
N ASN A 12 -2.59 -17.08 8.92
CA ASN A 12 -3.34 -16.75 10.12
C ASN A 12 -3.29 -17.89 11.15
N ASP A 13 -3.45 -17.55 12.42
CA ASP A 13 -3.62 -18.50 13.51
C ASP A 13 -4.91 -18.15 14.28
N LYS A 14 -6.00 -18.81 13.87
CA LYS A 14 -7.32 -18.63 14.48
C LYS A 14 -7.37 -19.12 15.93
N VAL A 15 -6.54 -20.10 16.29
CA VAL A 15 -6.51 -20.64 17.66
C VAL A 15 -5.96 -19.57 18.59
N TRP A 16 -4.84 -18.95 18.24
CA TRP A 16 -4.27 -17.86 19.04
C TRP A 16 -5.22 -16.67 19.17
N LEU A 17 -5.85 -16.24 18.07
CA LEU A 17 -6.81 -15.13 18.07
C LEU A 17 -8.08 -15.38 18.91
N SER A 18 -8.39 -16.64 19.23
CA SER A 18 -9.50 -16.98 20.13
C SER A 18 -9.16 -16.80 21.61
N TYR A 19 -7.88 -16.87 21.97
CA TYR A 19 -7.41 -16.74 23.35
C TYR A 19 -6.91 -15.34 23.68
N PHE A 20 -6.35 -14.63 22.68
CA PHE A 20 -5.73 -13.32 22.86
C PHE A 20 -6.33 -12.28 21.91
N PRO A 21 -6.73 -11.10 22.41
CA PRO A 21 -7.11 -9.99 21.55
C PRO A 21 -5.90 -9.48 20.76
N LEU A 22 -6.14 -9.01 19.53
CA LEU A 22 -5.12 -8.47 18.65
C LEU A 22 -5.00 -6.96 18.87
N ASP A 23 -4.06 -6.57 19.72
CA ASP A 23 -3.77 -5.19 20.11
C ASP A 23 -2.32 -4.83 19.77
N LYS A 24 -1.95 -3.55 19.92
CA LYS A 24 -0.58 -3.05 19.66
C LYS A 24 0.50 -3.83 20.43
N ASP A 25 0.20 -4.27 21.64
CA ASP A 25 1.16 -4.98 22.49
C ASP A 25 1.28 -6.47 22.12
N THR A 26 0.20 -7.06 21.63
CA THR A 26 0.12 -8.51 21.35
C THR A 26 0.40 -8.85 19.89
N VAL A 27 0.29 -7.86 18.97
CA VAL A 27 0.45 -8.06 17.52
C VAL A 27 1.83 -8.59 17.12
N LEU A 28 2.90 -8.16 17.79
CA LEU A 28 4.25 -8.66 17.50
C LEU A 28 4.40 -10.12 17.95
N GLU A 29 3.78 -10.51 19.06
CA GLU A 29 3.77 -11.89 19.52
C GLU A 29 2.94 -12.79 18.58
N TYR A 30 1.82 -12.28 18.08
CA TYR A 30 1.06 -12.94 17.03
C TYR A 30 1.90 -13.12 15.76
N PHE A 31 2.53 -12.04 15.28
CA PHE A 31 3.35 -12.04 14.08
C PHE A 31 4.56 -12.98 14.19
N ALA A 32 5.14 -13.14 15.40
CA ALA A 32 6.26 -14.05 15.64
C ALA A 32 5.95 -15.53 15.35
N ARG A 33 4.68 -15.90 15.31
CA ARG A 33 4.21 -17.26 14.94
C ARG A 33 4.13 -17.46 13.43
N SER A 34 4.18 -16.39 12.66
CA SER A 34 4.08 -16.43 11.20
C SER A 34 5.38 -16.91 10.54
N PRO A 35 5.31 -17.49 9.34
CA PRO A 35 6.51 -17.85 8.57
C PRO A 35 7.31 -16.63 8.10
N PHE A 36 6.73 -15.43 8.17
CA PHE A 36 7.39 -14.17 7.82
C PHE A 36 8.39 -13.72 8.88
N TYR A 37 8.27 -14.21 10.11
CA TYR A 37 9.11 -13.81 11.22
C TYR A 37 10.43 -14.57 11.26
N ASN A 38 11.53 -13.84 11.42
CA ASN A 38 12.86 -14.43 11.55
C ASN A 38 13.21 -14.62 13.03
N ARG A 39 13.36 -15.87 13.49
CA ARG A 39 13.71 -16.19 14.88
C ARG A 39 15.11 -15.72 15.32
N SER A 40 15.99 -15.41 14.38
CA SER A 40 17.32 -14.88 14.68
C SER A 40 17.35 -13.36 14.87
N CYS A 41 16.20 -12.69 14.74
CA CYS A 41 16.11 -11.24 14.90
C CYS A 41 16.42 -10.81 16.34
N LEU A 42 16.76 -9.53 16.49
CA LEU A 42 16.94 -8.88 17.79
C LEU A 42 15.67 -8.98 18.63
N ASN A 43 14.50 -9.15 17.99
CA ASN A 43 13.25 -9.24 18.73
C ASN A 43 13.18 -10.47 19.64
N GLU A 44 13.57 -11.61 19.10
CA GLU A 44 13.57 -12.84 19.87
C GLU A 44 14.65 -12.80 20.97
N GLN A 45 15.79 -12.17 20.68
CA GLN A 45 16.90 -12.04 21.63
C GLN A 45 16.50 -11.17 22.84
N TYR A 46 15.81 -10.03 22.65
CA TYR A 46 15.32 -9.24 23.77
C TYR A 46 14.30 -10.03 24.60
N LYS A 47 13.43 -10.80 23.93
CA LYS A 47 12.36 -11.55 24.58
C LYS A 47 12.94 -12.64 25.48
N MET A 48 13.96 -13.34 24.99
CA MET A 48 14.67 -14.37 25.75
C MET A 48 15.46 -13.79 26.93
N GLN A 49 16.09 -12.62 26.77
CA GLN A 49 16.90 -11.99 27.82
C GLN A 49 16.08 -11.17 28.82
N ARG A 50 14.78 -10.96 28.57
CA ARG A 50 13.89 -10.11 29.38
C ARG A 50 14.42 -8.68 29.53
N LEU A 51 15.06 -8.18 28.48
CA LEU A 51 15.61 -6.83 28.40
C LEU A 51 14.69 -5.95 27.55
N GLU A 52 14.68 -4.65 27.82
CA GLU A 52 13.98 -3.68 26.97
C GLU A 52 14.72 -3.45 25.65
N ILE A 53 13.98 -3.07 24.61
CA ILE A 53 14.50 -2.82 23.25
C ILE A 53 15.55 -1.69 23.26
N SER A 54 15.41 -0.71 24.16
CA SER A 54 16.34 0.40 24.37
C SER A 54 17.76 -0.05 24.76
N ALA A 55 17.91 -1.19 25.42
CA ALA A 55 19.21 -1.70 25.85
C ALA A 55 20.13 -2.13 24.69
N PHE A 56 19.55 -2.38 23.51
CA PHE A 56 20.26 -2.88 22.32
C PHE A 56 20.38 -1.84 21.21
N GLU A 57 20.24 -0.56 21.52
CA GLU A 57 20.35 0.52 20.53
C GLU A 57 21.66 0.47 19.73
N ASN A 58 22.73 -0.04 20.33
CA ASN A 58 24.05 -0.11 19.70
C ASN A 58 24.36 -1.46 19.04
N VAL A 59 23.40 -2.38 18.95
CA VAL A 59 23.63 -3.73 18.41
C VAL A 59 23.08 -3.85 16.98
N PRO A 60 23.93 -4.18 15.99
CA PRO A 60 23.48 -4.39 14.62
C PRO A 60 22.66 -5.68 14.50
N GLY A 61 21.67 -5.68 13.61
CA GLY A 61 20.82 -6.84 13.39
C GLY A 61 19.45 -6.51 12.81
N ILE A 62 18.62 -7.55 12.65
CA ILE A 62 17.26 -7.44 12.12
C ILE A 62 16.30 -7.17 13.29
N LEU A 63 15.38 -6.23 13.11
CA LEU A 63 14.34 -5.87 14.07
C LEU A 63 12.97 -5.88 13.36
N TYR A 64 11.92 -6.13 14.12
CA TYR A 64 10.54 -5.91 13.68
C TYR A 64 9.89 -4.83 14.55
N GLU A 65 9.26 -3.86 13.91
CA GLU A 65 8.61 -2.72 14.58
C GLU A 65 7.21 -2.52 14.02
N VAL A 66 6.26 -2.16 14.89
CA VAL A 66 4.89 -1.79 14.48
C VAL A 66 4.91 -0.31 14.09
N VAL A 67 4.70 -0.03 12.80
CA VAL A 67 4.72 1.33 12.23
C VAL A 67 3.36 2.01 12.35
N HIS A 68 2.29 1.26 12.06
CA HIS A 68 0.92 1.77 12.11
C HIS A 68 0.01 0.78 12.81
N ASP A 69 -0.85 1.33 13.67
CA ASP A 69 -1.85 0.64 14.48
C ASP A 69 -3.22 1.28 14.27
N LEU A 70 -4.01 0.72 13.35
CA LEU A 70 -5.43 1.06 13.20
C LEU A 70 -6.27 0.06 13.97
N THR A 71 -6.64 0.45 15.20
CA THR A 71 -7.48 -0.34 16.11
C THR A 71 -8.98 -0.20 15.80
N ASN A 72 -9.38 0.80 15.01
CA ASN A 72 -10.76 0.97 14.57
C ASN A 72 -11.03 0.13 13.31
N GLU A 73 -12.26 -0.38 13.15
CA GLU A 73 -12.61 -1.19 11.98
C GLU A 73 -12.38 -0.43 10.66
N PRO A 74 -11.58 -0.97 9.71
CA PRO A 74 -10.97 -2.30 9.70
C PRO A 74 -9.67 -2.42 10.52
N LEU A 75 -9.54 -3.51 11.29
CA LEU A 75 -8.35 -3.79 12.10
C LEU A 75 -7.13 -4.01 11.19
N LEU A 76 -6.19 -3.06 11.22
CA LEU A 76 -5.00 -3.06 10.38
C LEU A 76 -3.76 -2.72 11.21
N PHE A 77 -2.78 -3.63 11.19
CA PHE A 77 -1.45 -3.37 11.73
C PHE A 77 -0.41 -3.46 10.63
N VAL A 78 0.50 -2.50 10.58
CA VAL A 78 1.64 -2.50 9.65
C VAL A 78 2.92 -2.71 10.44
N ILE A 79 3.67 -3.74 10.09
CA ILE A 79 4.93 -4.12 10.70
C ILE A 79 6.05 -3.91 9.67
N ALA A 80 7.10 -3.20 10.06
CA ALA A 80 8.31 -3.07 9.26
C ALA A 80 9.37 -4.08 9.73
N LYS A 81 10.01 -4.75 8.76
CA LYS A 81 11.28 -5.45 8.98
C LYS A 81 12.39 -4.46 8.71
N LEU A 82 13.17 -4.18 9.74
CA LEU A 82 14.25 -3.23 9.76
C LEU A 82 15.57 -3.97 9.89
N GLU A 83 16.61 -3.42 9.30
CA GLU A 83 17.98 -3.87 9.48
C GLU A 83 18.80 -2.69 10.00
N ARG A 84 19.39 -2.87 11.18
CA ARG A 84 20.33 -1.93 11.76
C ARG A 84 21.73 -2.32 11.31
N ALA A 85 22.35 -1.47 10.51
CA ALA A 85 23.74 -1.64 10.10
C ALA A 85 24.71 -1.30 11.25
N GLU A 86 25.98 -1.68 11.11
CA GLU A 86 27.03 -1.43 12.11
C GLU A 86 27.25 0.06 12.43
N ASN A 87 26.93 0.93 11.49
CA ASN A 87 26.99 2.39 11.64
C ASN A 87 25.74 2.99 12.32
N LEU A 88 24.89 2.17 12.94
CA LEU A 88 23.62 2.55 13.56
C LEU A 88 22.55 3.11 12.60
N THR A 89 22.78 3.05 11.28
CA THR A 89 21.75 3.42 10.31
C THR A 89 20.71 2.31 10.20
N VAL A 90 19.43 2.70 10.22
CA VAL A 90 18.30 1.77 10.12
C VAL A 90 17.77 1.80 8.69
N ARG A 91 17.67 0.61 8.08
CA ARG A 91 17.14 0.42 6.73
C ARG A 91 15.91 -0.47 6.77
N THR A 92 14.82 -0.03 6.15
CA THR A 92 13.62 -0.85 5.98
C THR A 92 13.82 -1.85 4.84
N LEU A 93 13.65 -3.14 5.14
CA LEU A 93 13.78 -4.23 4.18
C LEU A 93 12.43 -4.62 3.56
N ALA A 94 11.39 -4.72 4.38
CA ALA A 94 10.07 -5.16 3.97
C ALA A 94 8.97 -4.62 4.90
N TYR A 95 7.75 -4.60 4.39
CA TYR A 95 6.55 -4.32 5.16
C TYR A 95 5.65 -5.55 5.19
N TYR A 96 5.00 -5.77 6.32
CA TYR A 96 3.99 -6.78 6.52
C TYR A 96 2.74 -6.08 7.04
N TYR A 97 1.57 -6.54 6.60
CA TYR A 97 0.32 -6.02 7.12
C TYR A 97 -0.54 -7.15 7.64
N ILE A 98 -1.17 -6.93 8.79
CA ILE A 98 -2.12 -7.85 9.40
C ILE A 98 -3.49 -7.19 9.30
N MET A 99 -4.36 -7.76 8.46
CA MET A 99 -5.73 -7.29 8.27
C MET A 99 -6.68 -8.30 8.87
N ASN A 100 -7.47 -7.89 9.87
CA ASN A 100 -8.46 -8.74 10.54
C ASN A 100 -7.87 -10.11 10.96
N GLY A 101 -6.65 -10.09 11.49
CA GLY A 101 -5.94 -11.30 11.91
C GLY A 101 -5.26 -12.10 10.81
N VAL A 102 -5.31 -11.71 9.54
CA VAL A 102 -4.57 -12.37 8.46
C VAL A 102 -3.32 -11.55 8.12
N ALA A 103 -2.15 -12.17 8.20
CA ALA A 103 -0.86 -11.56 7.90
C ALA A 103 -0.48 -11.78 6.42
N TYR A 104 0.04 -10.72 5.80
CA TYR A 104 0.51 -10.69 4.43
C TYR A 104 1.86 -9.97 4.33
N GLU A 105 2.70 -10.42 3.41
CA GLU A 105 3.87 -9.66 2.99
C GLU A 105 3.48 -8.62 1.93
N SER A 106 3.93 -7.38 2.09
CA SER A 106 3.67 -6.33 1.12
C SER A 106 4.54 -6.53 -0.12
N PRO A 107 3.95 -6.57 -1.34
CA PRO A 107 4.73 -6.57 -2.56
C PRO A 107 5.54 -5.27 -2.69
N LYS A 108 6.73 -5.36 -3.27
CA LYS A 108 7.48 -4.16 -3.68
C LYS A 108 6.74 -3.49 -4.84
N ALA A 109 6.61 -2.16 -4.81
CA ALA A 109 5.95 -1.39 -5.87
C ALA A 109 6.51 -1.72 -7.27
N HIS A 110 7.84 -1.85 -7.39
CA HIS A 110 8.51 -2.25 -8.61
C HIS A 110 8.03 -3.61 -9.17
N SER A 111 7.80 -4.60 -8.30
CA SER A 111 7.32 -5.92 -8.70
C SER A 111 5.89 -5.86 -9.22
N VAL A 112 5.02 -5.10 -8.53
CA VAL A 112 3.62 -4.89 -8.97
C VAL A 112 3.59 -4.21 -10.34
N LEU A 113 4.32 -3.11 -10.50
CA LEU A 113 4.34 -2.35 -11.76
C LEU A 113 4.91 -3.17 -12.92
N THR A 114 6.03 -3.85 -12.70
CA THR A 114 6.64 -4.72 -13.72
C THR A 114 5.65 -5.80 -14.16
N THR A 115 4.97 -6.45 -13.20
CA THR A 115 3.96 -7.48 -13.51
C THR A 115 2.82 -6.91 -14.35
N ARG A 116 2.32 -5.73 -14.01
CA ARG A 116 1.25 -5.07 -14.77
C ARG A 116 1.69 -4.68 -16.18
N ILE A 117 2.89 -4.14 -16.34
CA ILE A 117 3.43 -3.78 -17.66
C ILE A 117 3.58 -5.03 -18.54
N VAL A 118 4.14 -6.11 -17.99
CA VAL A 118 4.30 -7.38 -18.72
C VAL A 118 2.95 -7.96 -19.12
N GLN A 119 1.95 -7.94 -18.22
CA GLN A 119 0.58 -8.38 -18.52
C GLN A 119 -0.04 -7.55 -19.65
N SER A 120 0.07 -6.22 -19.62
CA SER A 120 -0.45 -5.35 -20.67
C SER A 120 0.23 -5.64 -22.02
N MET A 121 1.55 -5.81 -22.03
CA MET A 121 2.30 -6.14 -23.25
C MET A 121 1.93 -7.52 -23.79
N TYR A 122 1.70 -8.50 -22.92
CA TYR A 122 1.22 -9.82 -23.30
C TYR A 122 -0.15 -9.73 -23.99
N HIS A 123 -1.10 -8.97 -23.42
CA HIS A 123 -2.41 -8.78 -24.04
C HIS A 123 -2.34 -7.99 -25.35
N LEU A 124 -1.47 -6.97 -25.44
CA LEU A 124 -1.24 -6.24 -26.70
C LEU A 124 -0.65 -7.15 -27.78
N ARG A 125 0.33 -7.98 -27.43
CA ARG A 125 0.90 -8.95 -28.35
C ARG A 125 -0.15 -9.93 -28.85
N ASN A 126 -0.94 -10.51 -27.95
CA ASN A 126 -2.02 -11.43 -28.34
C ASN A 126 -3.05 -10.74 -29.25
N ALA A 127 -3.37 -9.46 -29.00
CA ALA A 127 -4.26 -8.69 -29.86
C ALA A 127 -3.68 -8.45 -31.25
N PHE A 128 -2.37 -8.15 -31.35
CA PHE A 128 -1.69 -8.02 -32.64
C PHE A 128 -1.55 -9.35 -33.38
N ASP A 129 -1.26 -10.44 -32.68
CA ASP A 129 -1.19 -11.78 -33.28
C ASP A 129 -2.56 -12.17 -33.85
N ALA A 130 -3.65 -11.90 -33.10
CA ALA A 130 -5.02 -12.11 -33.58
C ALA A 130 -5.38 -11.19 -34.74
N LEU A 131 -4.92 -9.93 -34.73
CA LEU A 131 -5.14 -8.99 -35.83
C LEU A 131 -4.40 -9.45 -37.09
N GLN A 132 -3.14 -9.89 -36.94
CA GLN A 132 -2.30 -10.33 -38.04
C GLN A 132 -2.88 -11.57 -38.74
N GLU A 133 -3.50 -12.49 -37.99
CA GLU A 133 -4.22 -13.63 -38.57
C GLU A 133 -5.36 -13.18 -39.51
N LYS A 134 -5.98 -12.03 -39.22
CA LYS A 134 -7.14 -11.51 -39.97
C LYS A 134 -6.76 -10.55 -41.10
N ILE A 135 -5.49 -10.17 -41.24
CA ILE A 135 -5.04 -9.27 -42.33
C ILE A 135 -5.07 -10.03 -43.67
N PRO A 136 -5.78 -9.54 -44.70
CA PRO A 136 -5.78 -10.15 -46.03
C PRO A 136 -4.38 -10.18 -46.66
N SER A 137 -4.01 -11.31 -47.26
CA SER A 137 -2.70 -11.48 -47.91
C SER A 137 -2.60 -10.91 -49.33
N GLU A 138 -3.71 -10.43 -49.91
CA GLU A 138 -3.75 -9.96 -51.30
C GLU A 138 -3.26 -8.50 -51.43
N GLN A 139 -2.39 -8.28 -52.42
CA GLN A 139 -1.71 -7.02 -52.67
C GLN A 139 -2.72 -5.99 -53.23
N GLY A 140 -3.17 -5.06 -52.39
CA GLY A 140 -4.08 -3.98 -52.77
C GLY A 140 -5.26 -3.76 -51.81
N ASP A 141 -5.55 -4.74 -50.95
CA ASP A 141 -6.71 -4.73 -50.03
C ASP A 141 -6.30 -4.66 -48.55
N TRP A 142 -5.17 -4.00 -48.29
CA TRP A 142 -4.47 -3.84 -46.98
C TRP A 142 -5.38 -3.26 -45.87
N TYR A 143 -6.57 -2.74 -46.21
CA TYR A 143 -7.50 -2.02 -45.32
C TYR A 143 -8.94 -2.53 -45.40
N SER A 144 -9.24 -3.56 -46.19
CA SER A 144 -10.58 -4.15 -46.19
C SER A 144 -10.65 -5.27 -45.15
N TRP A 145 -11.38 -5.01 -44.08
CA TRP A 145 -11.85 -6.06 -43.19
C TRP A 145 -13.13 -6.57 -43.83
N LYS A 146 -13.09 -7.75 -44.47
CA LYS A 146 -14.32 -8.40 -44.93
C LYS A 146 -15.00 -9.01 -43.70
N PRO A 147 -16.07 -8.39 -43.16
CA PRO A 147 -16.83 -9.04 -42.10
C PRO A 147 -17.27 -10.40 -42.65
N SER A 148 -16.98 -11.46 -41.91
CA SER A 148 -17.49 -12.79 -42.19
C SER A 148 -18.98 -12.82 -41.85
N TYR A 149 -19.79 -12.06 -42.58
CA TYR A 149 -21.19 -12.42 -42.76
C TYR A 149 -21.13 -13.71 -43.58
N GLY A 150 -21.59 -14.82 -43.00
CA GLY A 150 -21.59 -16.11 -43.67
C GLY A 150 -22.08 -15.92 -45.10
N SER A 151 -21.21 -16.23 -46.08
CA SER A 151 -21.51 -16.09 -47.49
C SER A 151 -22.63 -17.05 -47.88
N SER A 152 -23.88 -16.62 -47.68
CA SER A 152 -24.98 -17.00 -48.56
C SER A 152 -24.99 -15.98 -49.69
N SER A 153 -24.49 -16.41 -50.84
CA SER A 153 -24.63 -15.70 -52.10
C SER A 153 -26.11 -15.42 -52.39
N ASP A 154 -26.54 -14.17 -52.32
CA ASP A 154 -27.46 -13.65 -53.31
C ASP A 154 -27.30 -12.14 -53.46
N ALA A 155 -27.32 -11.69 -54.71
CA ALA A 155 -27.15 -10.29 -55.08
C ALA A 155 -28.47 -9.55 -54.86
N GLY A 156 -28.49 -8.63 -53.90
CA GLY A 156 -29.64 -7.76 -53.65
C GLY A 156 -29.29 -6.71 -52.62
N ASP A 157 -29.31 -5.45 -53.06
CA ASP A 157 -29.40 -4.24 -52.24
C ASP A 157 -30.25 -4.47 -50.97
N ASP A 158 -29.64 -4.43 -49.78
CA ASP A 158 -30.29 -3.94 -48.55
C ASP A 158 -29.36 -3.88 -47.32
N LYS A 159 -29.60 -2.83 -46.53
CA LYS A 159 -28.86 -2.38 -45.34
C LYS A 159 -29.23 -3.17 -44.08
N ASP A 160 -29.00 -4.49 -44.05
CA ASP A 160 -29.21 -5.24 -42.81
C ASP A 160 -27.89 -5.83 -42.32
N GLU A 161 -27.17 -5.03 -41.51
CA GLU A 161 -26.14 -5.55 -40.60
C GLU A 161 -26.77 -6.68 -39.79
N SER A 162 -26.23 -7.91 -39.88
CA SER A 162 -26.80 -9.06 -39.18
C SER A 162 -26.96 -8.73 -37.69
N GLU A 163 -28.15 -8.94 -37.12
CA GLU A 163 -28.47 -8.59 -35.72
C GLU A 163 -27.41 -9.10 -34.73
N ALA A 164 -26.79 -10.25 -35.02
CA ALA A 164 -25.69 -10.82 -34.25
C ALA A 164 -24.45 -9.90 -34.15
N ALA A 165 -24.06 -9.23 -35.24
CA ALA A 165 -22.93 -8.31 -35.27
C ALA A 165 -23.24 -7.00 -34.52
N ILE A 166 -24.47 -6.52 -34.63
CA ILE A 166 -24.96 -5.36 -33.86
C ILE A 166 -24.96 -5.70 -32.36
N VAL A 167 -25.44 -6.88 -32.00
CA VAL A 167 -25.47 -7.36 -30.61
C VAL A 167 -24.05 -7.54 -30.07
N GLU A 168 -23.13 -8.12 -30.85
CA GLU A 168 -21.73 -8.28 -30.44
C GLU A 168 -21.08 -6.91 -30.20
N ARG A 169 -21.23 -5.95 -31.10
CA ARG A 169 -20.73 -4.59 -30.93
C ARG A 169 -21.33 -3.90 -29.70
N GLN A 170 -22.64 -3.99 -29.51
CA GLN A 170 -23.31 -3.43 -28.33
C GLN A 170 -22.85 -4.08 -27.03
N THR A 171 -22.58 -5.40 -27.03
CA THR A 171 -22.04 -6.07 -25.84
C THR A 171 -20.63 -5.62 -25.52
N VAL A 172 -19.75 -5.47 -26.52
CA VAL A 172 -18.39 -4.95 -26.34
C VAL A 172 -18.41 -3.51 -25.82
N ASP A 173 -19.24 -2.64 -26.39
CA ASP A 173 -19.38 -1.25 -25.95
C ASP A 173 -19.89 -1.16 -24.51
N ARG A 174 -20.85 -2.01 -24.14
CA ARG A 174 -21.36 -2.09 -22.75
C ARG A 174 -20.29 -2.56 -21.78
N LEU A 175 -19.44 -3.51 -22.17
CA LEU A 175 -18.32 -3.99 -21.35
C LEU A 175 -17.25 -2.91 -21.20
N LEU A 176 -16.88 -2.22 -22.29
CA LEU A 176 -15.94 -1.09 -22.23
C LEU A 176 -16.45 0.01 -21.30
N TYR A 177 -17.72 0.38 -21.43
CA TYR A 177 -18.32 1.38 -20.57
C TYR A 177 -18.32 0.95 -19.10
N GLY A 178 -18.60 -0.34 -18.83
CA GLY A 178 -18.51 -0.91 -17.49
C GLY A 178 -17.10 -0.84 -16.89
N ILE A 179 -16.07 -1.13 -17.68
CA ILE A 179 -14.67 -1.01 -17.27
C ILE A 179 -14.29 0.45 -17.00
N LEU A 180 -14.73 1.37 -17.86
CA LEU A 180 -14.46 2.80 -17.74
C LEU A 180 -15.07 3.38 -16.46
N GLU A 181 -16.32 3.06 -16.17
CA GLU A 181 -16.99 3.56 -14.97
C GLU A 181 -16.42 2.92 -13.70
N ARG A 182 -16.00 1.65 -13.75
CA ARG A 182 -15.27 1.01 -12.64
C ARG A 182 -13.94 1.72 -12.36
N ASN A 183 -13.15 1.99 -13.39
CA ASN A 183 -11.88 2.71 -13.25
C ASN A 183 -12.10 4.13 -12.72
N ARG A 184 -13.17 4.81 -13.16
CA ARG A 184 -13.54 6.14 -12.67
C ARG A 184 -13.92 6.14 -11.18
N ARG A 185 -14.64 5.10 -10.72
CA ARG A 185 -14.99 4.95 -9.30
C ARG A 185 -13.75 4.74 -8.44
N VAL A 186 -12.88 3.81 -8.84
CA VAL A 186 -11.61 3.54 -8.13
C VAL A 186 -10.77 4.81 -8.02
N MET A 187 -10.60 5.56 -9.10
CA MET A 187 -9.87 6.84 -9.10
C MET A 187 -10.48 7.88 -8.16
N LYS A 188 -11.81 7.96 -8.07
CA LYS A 188 -12.48 8.89 -7.14
C LYS A 188 -12.33 8.45 -5.69
N GLU A 189 -12.35 7.14 -5.42
CA GLU A 189 -12.15 6.58 -4.09
C GLU A 189 -10.72 6.78 -3.60
N THR A 190 -9.71 6.60 -4.45
CA THR A 190 -8.31 6.86 -4.09
C THR A 190 -8.05 8.34 -3.78
N VAL A 191 -8.55 9.25 -4.62
CA VAL A 191 -8.41 10.71 -4.37
C VAL A 191 -9.10 11.14 -3.08
N ARG A 192 -10.28 10.57 -2.77
CA ARG A 192 -10.98 10.84 -1.51
C ARG A 192 -10.29 10.24 -0.29
N ALA A 193 -9.61 9.11 -0.45
CA ALA A 193 -8.84 8.48 0.63
C ALA A 193 -7.60 9.32 0.97
N ASP A 194 -6.87 9.79 -0.04
CA ASP A 194 -5.71 10.68 0.14
C ASP A 194 -6.11 12.00 0.82
N ASP A 195 -7.23 12.60 0.41
CA ASP A 195 -7.77 13.83 1.01
C ASP A 195 -8.16 13.67 2.49
N ARG A 196 -8.57 12.46 2.90
CA ARG A 196 -8.88 12.15 4.30
C ARG A 196 -7.61 11.99 5.12
N LEU A 197 -6.63 11.23 4.61
CA LEU A 197 -5.33 11.06 5.27
C LEU A 197 -4.59 12.39 5.47
N VAL A 198 -4.67 13.32 4.51
CA VAL A 198 -4.11 14.67 4.63
C VAL A 198 -4.83 15.51 5.69
N LYS A 199 -6.16 15.35 5.85
CA LYS A 199 -6.92 16.07 6.87
C LYS A 199 -6.69 15.51 8.27
N ASP A 200 -6.55 14.19 8.39
CA ASP A 200 -6.30 13.54 9.67
C ASP A 200 -4.88 13.87 10.20
N THR A 201 -3.88 13.90 9.32
CA THR A 201 -2.51 14.38 9.66
C THR A 201 -2.45 15.88 9.96
N ALA A 202 -3.28 16.71 9.32
CA ALA A 202 -3.41 18.13 9.63
C ALA A 202 -4.14 18.39 10.98
N ALA A 203 -5.13 17.57 11.33
CA ALA A 203 -5.84 17.65 12.60
C ALA A 203 -4.94 17.25 13.79
N GLU A 204 -4.12 16.22 13.62
CA GLU A 204 -3.14 15.79 14.65
C GLU A 204 -2.03 16.82 14.90
N SER A 205 -1.59 17.56 13.87
CA SER A 205 -0.60 18.63 14.02
C SER A 205 -1.19 19.92 14.63
N SER A 206 -2.47 20.22 14.39
CA SER A 206 -3.16 21.36 15.01
C SER A 206 -3.51 21.13 16.49
N GLY A 207 -3.75 19.88 16.91
CA GLY A 207 -4.05 19.52 18.31
C GLY A 207 -2.88 19.61 19.29
N ARG A 208 -1.63 19.70 18.81
CA ARG A 208 -0.42 19.73 19.65
C ARG A 208 0.09 21.13 20.01
N GLY A 209 -0.59 22.19 19.55
CA GLY A 209 -0.12 23.58 19.65
C GLY A 209 -0.61 24.41 20.84
N ASN A 210 -1.58 23.96 21.65
CA ASN A 210 -2.27 24.82 22.63
C ASN A 210 -2.10 24.38 24.09
N ASN A 211 -0.90 23.97 24.51
CA ASN A 211 -0.63 23.82 25.94
C ASN A 211 0.84 24.08 26.30
N VAL A 212 1.33 25.27 26.00
CA VAL A 212 2.47 25.84 26.72
C VAL A 212 2.16 27.30 27.01
N ASN A 213 2.24 27.64 28.30
CA ASN A 213 2.53 28.95 28.87
C ASN A 213 1.41 29.67 29.64
N GLN A 214 1.19 29.25 30.89
CA GLN A 214 1.00 30.19 32.01
C GLN A 214 1.64 29.57 33.26
N ASN A 215 2.88 29.96 33.57
CA ASN A 215 3.42 30.16 34.93
C ASN A 215 4.92 30.46 34.89
N SER A 216 5.26 31.75 34.77
CA SER A 216 6.57 32.27 35.19
C SER A 216 6.44 33.77 35.52
N ALA A 217 5.95 34.05 36.73
CA ALA A 217 6.09 35.36 37.34
C ALA A 217 7.51 35.49 37.92
N ALA A 218 8.33 36.35 37.31
CA ALA A 218 9.60 36.80 37.89
C ALA A 218 9.37 38.06 38.77
N PRO A 219 10.08 38.22 39.90
CA PRO A 219 9.90 39.34 40.81
C PRO A 219 10.65 40.60 40.30
N LYS A 220 10.02 41.76 40.43
CA LYS A 220 10.63 43.07 40.14
C LYS A 220 11.45 43.53 41.35
N THR A 221 12.77 43.65 41.21
CA THR A 221 13.63 44.40 42.13
C THR A 221 13.84 45.82 41.60
N SER A 222 13.33 46.81 42.32
CA SER A 222 13.61 48.24 42.11
C SER A 222 14.79 48.65 43.00
N THR A 223 15.93 48.96 42.40
CA THR A 223 17.08 49.58 43.06
C THR A 223 16.84 51.09 43.19
N GLN A 224 16.61 51.57 44.42
CA GLN A 224 16.70 53.00 44.78
C GLN A 224 18.16 53.35 45.06
N ALA A 225 18.70 54.31 44.30
CA ALA A 225 19.98 54.95 44.57
C ALA A 225 19.77 56.10 45.56
N ASN A 226 20.39 56.00 46.74
CA ASN A 226 20.41 57.05 47.76
C ASN A 226 21.74 57.80 47.68
N GLN A 227 21.68 59.13 47.57
CA GLN A 227 22.85 60.02 47.64
C GLN A 227 23.28 60.26 49.10
N PRO A 228 24.57 60.54 49.38
CA PRO A 228 25.09 60.75 50.72
C PRO A 228 24.96 62.21 51.20
N PRO A 229 24.77 62.47 52.49
CA PRO A 229 25.00 63.80 53.07
C PRO A 229 26.45 63.98 53.50
N GLY A 230 26.95 65.22 53.38
CA GLY A 230 28.31 65.60 53.75
C GLY A 230 28.47 66.06 55.21
N ILE A 231 29.70 65.87 55.68
CA ILE A 231 30.52 66.70 56.58
C ILE A 231 30.12 66.81 58.05
N THR A 232 30.88 66.15 58.93
CA THR A 232 31.84 66.77 59.87
C THR A 232 32.84 65.73 60.35
#